data_AF-A0A955N7A2-F1
#
_entry.id   AF-A0A955N7A2-F1
#
_cell.length_a   1.000
_cell.length_b   1.000
_cell.length_c   1.000
_cell.angle_alpha   90.00
_cell.angle_beta   90.00
_cell.angle_gamma   90.00
#
_symmetry.space_group_name_H-M   'P 1'
#
loop_
_entity.id
_entity.type
_entity.pdbx_description
1 polymer ?
#
loop_
_entity_poly.entity_id
_entity_poly.type
_entity_poly.pdbx_seq_one_letter_code
_entity_poly.pdbx_strand_id
1 'polypeptide(L)'
;MPLQSFHPVVQEWFRTRLGEPTEVQRASWPAIHSGHHSLISAPTGSGKTLAAFLTCIDHLLRQAIGGELEEGVQVIYVSPLRALSHDIHKNLELPLAEISEMALSAGFLGPRIRVEVRTGDTPPAQRQQQLKHPPHILVTTPESLFLLVTAKRSRELLTGVHTLIVDEIHALAPNKRGAHLALSLERLDAVTSRRLVRIGLSATQRPLETVAQFLLGESAHRAKAQQPSLFDSSHCHIVDIGHRRQLDLQVEVPKDELGAIATNAIWSEIYDRIAYIAAPHRSTLVFVNTRRMAERVAHHLE
;
A
#
# COMPACT_ATOMS: atom_id res chain seq x y z
N MET A 1 -2.05 -21.07 -12.24
CA MET A 1 -3.13 -21.33 -11.25
C MET A 1 -3.28 -20.32 -10.10
N PRO A 2 -2.48 -19.25 -9.90
CA PRO A 2 -2.70 -18.33 -8.76
C PRO A 2 -4.00 -17.51 -8.81
N LEU A 3 -4.49 -17.15 -10.01
CA LEU A 3 -5.78 -16.46 -10.14
C LEU A 3 -7.00 -17.33 -9.83
N GLN A 4 -6.88 -18.67 -9.90
CA GLN A 4 -8.04 -19.56 -9.79
C GLN A 4 -8.67 -19.58 -8.40
N SER A 5 -7.95 -19.13 -7.37
CA SER A 5 -8.48 -19.02 -6.00
C SER A 5 -9.44 -17.83 -5.82
N PHE A 6 -9.41 -16.85 -6.71
CA PHE A 6 -10.26 -15.67 -6.65
C PHE A 6 -11.67 -15.96 -7.18
N HIS A 7 -12.63 -15.11 -6.83
CA HIS A 7 -13.98 -15.15 -7.35
C HIS A 7 -13.96 -14.97 -8.88
N PRO A 8 -14.79 -15.69 -9.66
CA PRO A 8 -14.77 -15.62 -11.12
C PRO A 8 -14.81 -14.21 -11.70
N VAL A 9 -15.57 -13.30 -11.08
CA VAL A 9 -15.62 -11.87 -11.46
C VAL A 9 -14.26 -11.20 -11.32
N VAL A 10 -13.55 -11.42 -10.21
CA VAL A 10 -12.22 -10.84 -9.97
C VAL A 10 -11.20 -11.42 -10.94
N GLN A 11 -11.31 -12.72 -11.24
CA GLN A 11 -10.46 -13.37 -12.24
C GLN A 11 -10.63 -12.74 -13.61
N GLU A 12 -11.88 -12.55 -14.04
CA GLU A 12 -12.20 -11.99 -15.36
C GLU A 12 -11.78 -10.53 -15.47
N TRP A 13 -12.07 -9.73 -14.44
CA TRP A 13 -11.61 -8.36 -14.33
C TRP A 13 -10.08 -8.28 -14.47
N PHE A 14 -9.36 -9.12 -13.71
CA PHE A 14 -7.91 -9.12 -13.71
C PHE A 14 -7.34 -9.46 -15.09
N ARG A 15 -7.84 -10.53 -15.73
CA ARG A 15 -7.39 -10.94 -17.08
C ARG A 15 -7.64 -9.85 -18.11
N THR A 16 -8.83 -9.24 -18.08
CA THR A 16 -9.22 -8.22 -19.05
C THR A 16 -8.45 -6.91 -18.86
N ARG A 17 -8.19 -6.49 -17.61
CA ARG A 17 -7.57 -5.19 -17.33
C ARG A 17 -6.05 -5.23 -17.21
N LEU A 18 -5.49 -6.32 -16.70
CA LEU A 18 -4.08 -6.40 -16.32
C LEU A 18 -3.35 -7.55 -17.02
N GLY A 19 -4.07 -8.50 -17.61
CA GLY A 19 -3.50 -9.66 -18.28
C GLY A 19 -3.06 -10.73 -17.28
N GLU A 20 -1.78 -11.09 -17.33
CA GLU A 20 -1.22 -12.15 -16.50
C GLU A 20 -0.67 -11.62 -15.17
N PRO A 21 -0.81 -12.37 -14.06
CA PRO A 21 -0.23 -11.99 -12.79
C PRO A 21 1.28 -11.76 -12.87
N THR A 22 1.81 -10.83 -12.09
CA THR A 22 3.25 -10.68 -11.91
C THR A 22 3.80 -11.78 -11.00
N GLU A 23 5.11 -11.99 -10.99
CA GLU A 23 5.76 -12.95 -10.10
C GLU A 23 5.43 -12.70 -8.63
N VAL A 24 5.40 -11.42 -8.22
CA VAL A 24 5.09 -11.03 -6.82
C VAL A 24 3.68 -11.37 -6.42
N GLN A 25 2.72 -11.16 -7.34
CA GLN A 25 1.34 -11.54 -7.12
C GLN A 25 1.19 -13.06 -6.98
N ARG A 26 1.80 -13.84 -7.90
CA ARG A 26 1.76 -15.31 -7.85
C ARG A 26 2.35 -15.87 -6.57
N ALA A 27 3.47 -15.30 -6.11
CA ALA A 27 4.16 -15.74 -4.91
C ALA A 27 3.41 -15.36 -3.61
N SER A 28 2.78 -14.17 -3.57
CA SER A 28 2.13 -13.68 -2.35
C SER A 28 0.72 -14.23 -2.11
N TRP A 29 -0.07 -14.45 -3.17
CA TRP A 29 -1.49 -14.77 -3.01
C TRP A 29 -1.79 -16.05 -2.23
N PRO A 30 -1.07 -17.17 -2.38
CA PRO A 30 -1.34 -18.37 -1.60
C PRO A 30 -1.24 -18.13 -0.09
N ALA A 31 -0.17 -17.46 0.36
CA ALA A 31 0.05 -17.17 1.77
C ALA A 31 -1.02 -16.23 2.33
N ILE A 32 -1.35 -15.16 1.58
CA ILE A 32 -2.35 -14.17 2.01
C ILE A 32 -3.76 -14.80 2.09
N HIS A 33 -4.16 -15.64 1.12
CA HIS A 33 -5.46 -16.34 1.16
C HIS A 33 -5.57 -17.28 2.36
N SER A 34 -4.49 -17.95 2.73
CA SER A 34 -4.44 -18.81 3.92
C SER A 34 -4.37 -18.02 5.24
N GLY A 35 -4.47 -16.69 5.20
CA GLY A 35 -4.45 -15.83 6.38
C GLY A 35 -3.08 -15.74 7.05
N HIS A 36 -1.98 -15.97 6.32
CA HIS A 36 -0.64 -15.77 6.88
C HIS A 36 -0.23 -14.31 6.81
N HIS A 37 0.49 -13.85 7.84
CA HIS A 37 1.21 -12.58 7.75
C HIS A 37 2.21 -12.66 6.60
N SER A 38 2.36 -11.59 5.84
CA SER A 38 3.22 -11.58 4.66
C SER A 38 4.06 -10.32 4.60
N LEU A 39 5.34 -10.43 4.22
CA LEU A 39 6.20 -9.31 3.90
C LEU A 39 6.61 -9.43 2.44
N ILE A 40 6.15 -8.49 1.63
CA ILE A 40 6.41 -8.47 0.19
C ILE A 40 7.51 -7.45 -0.10
N SER A 41 8.69 -7.95 -0.47
CA SER A 41 9.80 -7.16 -0.99
C SER A 41 9.90 -7.31 -2.51
N ALA A 42 9.55 -6.24 -3.22
CA ALA A 42 9.62 -6.19 -4.67
C ALA A 42 9.81 -4.76 -5.17
N PRO A 43 10.48 -4.55 -6.33
CA PRO A 43 10.68 -3.23 -6.93
C PRO A 43 9.38 -2.45 -7.14
N THR A 44 9.50 -1.13 -7.27
CA THR A 44 8.37 -0.29 -7.69
C THR A 44 7.86 -0.74 -9.07
N GLY A 45 6.53 -0.67 -9.26
CA GLY A 45 5.89 -1.13 -10.48
C GLY A 45 5.79 -2.66 -10.64
N SER A 46 6.21 -3.46 -9.65
CA SER A 46 6.02 -4.93 -9.70
C SER A 46 4.59 -5.39 -9.39
N GLY A 47 3.69 -4.48 -8.99
CA GLY A 47 2.31 -4.80 -8.63
C GLY A 47 2.11 -5.24 -7.18
N LYS A 48 3.06 -4.95 -6.27
CA LYS A 48 3.03 -5.31 -4.83
C LYS A 48 1.76 -4.83 -4.10
N THR A 49 1.32 -3.61 -4.42
CA THR A 49 0.12 -3.00 -3.83
C THR A 49 -1.12 -3.79 -4.22
N LEU A 50 -1.32 -4.06 -5.51
CA LEU A 50 -2.46 -4.86 -5.97
C LEU A 50 -2.37 -6.30 -5.46
N ALA A 51 -1.17 -6.86 -5.30
CA ALA A 51 -0.98 -8.18 -4.71
C ALA A 51 -1.63 -8.29 -3.32
N ALA A 52 -1.48 -7.26 -2.48
CA ALA A 52 -2.11 -7.18 -1.16
C ALA A 52 -3.60 -6.80 -1.21
N PHE A 53 -4.01 -5.89 -2.09
CA PHE A 53 -5.40 -5.44 -2.13
C PHE A 53 -6.34 -6.42 -2.82
N LEU A 54 -5.89 -7.15 -3.86
CA LEU A 54 -6.79 -8.00 -4.64
C LEU A 54 -7.42 -9.10 -3.77
N THR A 55 -6.68 -9.66 -2.80
CA THR A 55 -7.19 -10.64 -1.85
C THR A 55 -8.23 -10.03 -0.91
N CYS A 56 -8.03 -8.78 -0.49
CA CYS A 56 -8.99 -8.04 0.32
C CYS A 56 -10.28 -7.73 -0.47
N ILE A 57 -10.13 -7.29 -1.72
CA ILE A 57 -11.25 -6.99 -2.61
C ILE A 57 -12.07 -8.26 -2.88
N ASP A 58 -11.40 -9.39 -3.13
CA ASP A 58 -12.06 -10.68 -3.32
C ASP A 58 -12.89 -11.11 -2.12
N HIS A 59 -12.31 -10.99 -0.92
CA HIS A 59 -13.01 -11.31 0.32
C HIS A 59 -14.25 -10.44 0.53
N LEU A 60 -14.10 -9.12 0.39
CA LEU A 60 -15.20 -8.16 0.52
C LEU A 60 -16.27 -8.38 -0.56
N LEU A 61 -15.87 -8.74 -1.78
CA LEU A 61 -16.81 -9.05 -2.86
C LEU A 61 -17.63 -10.30 -2.52
N ARG A 62 -16.98 -11.37 -2.04
CA ARG A 62 -17.69 -12.60 -1.64
C ARG A 62 -18.69 -12.34 -0.53
N GLN A 63 -18.32 -11.54 0.47
CA GLN A 63 -19.24 -11.10 1.52
C GLN A 63 -20.40 -10.27 0.96
N ALA A 64 -20.13 -9.33 0.05
CA ALA A 64 -21.16 -8.50 -0.57
C ALA A 64 -22.18 -9.35 -1.33
N ILE A 65 -21.71 -10.31 -2.12
CA ILE A 65 -22.55 -11.24 -2.90
C ILE A 65 -23.31 -12.20 -1.98
N GLY A 66 -22.68 -12.64 -0.88
CA GLY A 66 -23.29 -13.52 0.12
C GLY A 66 -24.28 -12.84 1.06
N GLY A 67 -24.40 -11.51 1.03
CA GLY A 67 -25.21 -10.75 1.99
C GLY A 67 -24.59 -10.68 3.40
N GLU A 68 -23.29 -10.96 3.51
CA GLU A 68 -22.52 -11.01 4.76
C GLU A 68 -21.61 -9.79 4.94
N LEU A 69 -21.68 -8.79 4.05
CA LEU A 69 -20.87 -7.59 4.15
C LEU A 69 -21.33 -6.71 5.31
N GLU A 70 -20.61 -6.82 6.43
CA GLU A 70 -20.85 -6.03 7.63
C GLU A 70 -20.49 -4.55 7.43
N GLU A 71 -21.31 -3.68 8.02
CA GLU A 71 -21.01 -2.26 8.16
C GLU A 71 -19.84 -2.07 9.16
N GLY A 72 -18.74 -1.51 8.69
CA GLY A 72 -17.54 -1.32 9.51
C GLY A 72 -16.25 -1.32 8.69
N VAL A 73 -15.15 -0.94 9.34
CA VAL A 73 -13.82 -1.04 8.71
C VAL A 73 -13.36 -2.49 8.80
N GLN A 74 -13.03 -3.08 7.67
CA GLN A 74 -12.54 -4.46 7.58
C GLN A 74 -11.06 -4.54 7.15
N VAL A 75 -10.62 -3.56 6.35
CA VAL A 75 -9.26 -3.47 5.81
C VAL A 75 -8.68 -2.09 6.10
N ILE A 76 -7.50 -2.04 6.70
CA ILE A 76 -6.75 -0.80 6.90
C ILE A 76 -5.50 -0.83 6.02
N TYR A 77 -5.26 0.26 5.29
CA TYR A 77 -4.00 0.50 4.60
C TYR A 77 -3.31 1.72 5.21
N VAL A 78 -2.05 1.54 5.62
CA VAL A 78 -1.22 2.57 6.24
C VAL A 78 -0.10 2.94 5.27
N SER A 79 -0.06 4.22 4.86
CA SER A 79 1.05 4.78 4.09
C SER A 79 1.84 5.80 4.93
N PRO A 80 3.19 5.78 4.89
CA PRO A 80 4.02 6.78 5.54
C PRO A 80 3.98 8.15 4.87
N LEU A 81 3.58 8.21 3.59
CA LEU A 81 3.56 9.40 2.75
C LEU A 81 2.13 9.83 2.45
N ARG A 82 1.80 11.10 2.75
CA ARG A 82 0.46 11.66 2.53
C ARG A 82 0.04 11.66 1.07
N ALA A 83 0.95 12.00 0.15
CA ALA A 83 0.67 12.02 -1.29
C ALA A 83 0.23 10.63 -1.77
N LEU A 84 0.90 9.58 -1.30
CA LEU A 84 0.60 8.20 -1.66
C LEU A 84 -0.79 7.76 -1.16
N SER A 85 -1.30 8.30 -0.04
CA SER A 85 -2.64 7.95 0.45
C SER A 85 -3.76 8.37 -0.50
N HIS A 86 -3.66 9.53 -1.17
CA HIS A 86 -4.66 9.95 -2.15
C HIS A 86 -4.56 9.16 -3.46
N ASP A 87 -3.34 8.87 -3.89
CA ASP A 87 -3.12 8.09 -5.11
C ASP A 87 -3.64 6.65 -4.95
N ILE A 88 -3.43 6.04 -3.78
CA ILE A 88 -3.94 4.69 -3.48
C ILE A 88 -5.48 4.66 -3.48
N HIS A 89 -6.14 5.68 -2.93
CA HIS A 89 -7.60 5.75 -2.97
C HIS A 89 -8.13 5.75 -4.40
N LYS A 90 -7.60 6.61 -5.28
CA LYS A 90 -7.96 6.63 -6.70
C LYS A 90 -7.65 5.31 -7.40
N ASN A 91 -6.49 4.72 -7.09
CA ASN A 91 -6.05 3.44 -7.64
C ASN A 91 -6.88 2.24 -7.16
N LEU A 92 -7.69 2.39 -6.11
CA LEU A 92 -8.63 1.37 -5.63
C LEU A 92 -10.06 1.62 -6.07
N GLU A 93 -10.46 2.89 -6.18
CA GLU A 93 -11.82 3.27 -6.54
C GLU A 93 -12.19 2.74 -7.94
N LEU A 94 -11.30 2.87 -8.92
CA LEU A 94 -11.53 2.39 -10.28
C LEU A 94 -11.65 0.84 -10.32
N PRO A 95 -10.69 0.04 -9.82
CA PRO A 95 -10.85 -1.40 -9.74
C PRO A 95 -12.13 -1.86 -9.02
N LEU A 96 -12.48 -1.22 -7.89
CA LEU A 96 -13.68 -1.57 -7.14
C LEU A 96 -14.96 -1.30 -7.94
N ALA A 97 -15.03 -0.17 -8.64
CA ALA A 97 -16.15 0.17 -9.50
C ALA A 97 -16.29 -0.84 -10.64
N GLU A 98 -15.21 -1.13 -11.36
CA GLU A 98 -15.20 -2.07 -12.49
C GLU A 98 -15.56 -3.49 -12.05
N ILE A 99 -15.02 -3.96 -10.92
CA ILE A 99 -15.37 -5.28 -10.36
C ILE A 99 -16.85 -5.32 -9.94
N SER A 100 -17.38 -4.24 -9.37
CA SER A 100 -18.79 -4.15 -8.97
C SER A 100 -19.71 -4.17 -10.19
N GLU A 101 -19.37 -3.46 -11.27
CA GLU A 101 -20.12 -3.46 -12.54
C GLU A 101 -20.11 -4.84 -13.22
N MET A 102 -18.95 -5.52 -13.21
CA MET A 102 -18.85 -6.88 -13.72
C MET A 102 -19.65 -7.87 -12.87
N ALA A 103 -19.64 -7.72 -11.54
CA ALA A 103 -20.44 -8.55 -10.64
C ALA A 103 -21.94 -8.39 -10.94
N LEU A 104 -22.40 -7.14 -11.08
CA LEU A 104 -23.79 -6.83 -11.42
C LEU A 104 -24.18 -7.41 -12.78
N SER A 105 -23.32 -7.25 -13.79
CA SER A 105 -23.53 -7.79 -15.14
C SER A 105 -23.57 -9.32 -15.17
N ALA A 106 -22.86 -9.98 -14.26
CA ALA A 106 -22.90 -11.43 -14.04
C ALA A 106 -24.10 -11.90 -13.19
N GLY A 107 -25.00 -10.99 -12.80
CA GLY A 107 -26.21 -11.31 -12.04
C GLY A 107 -26.02 -11.35 -10.52
N PHE A 108 -24.85 -10.94 -10.01
CA PHE A 108 -24.62 -10.85 -8.58
C PHE A 108 -25.09 -9.50 -8.03
N LEU A 109 -25.94 -9.54 -7.00
CA LEU A 109 -26.38 -8.36 -6.28
C LEU A 109 -25.64 -8.27 -4.95
N GLY A 110 -25.21 -7.07 -4.57
CA GLY A 110 -24.53 -6.84 -3.30
C GLY A 110 -24.30 -5.35 -3.05
N PRO A 111 -24.11 -4.95 -1.78
CA PRO A 111 -23.77 -3.58 -1.44
C PRO A 111 -22.41 -3.17 -2.03
N ARG A 112 -22.26 -1.89 -2.38
CA ARG A 112 -21.00 -1.34 -2.90
C ARG A 112 -19.92 -1.37 -1.83
N ILE A 113 -18.73 -1.85 -2.20
CA ILE A 113 -17.54 -1.78 -1.35
C ILE A 113 -17.07 -0.32 -1.27
N ARG A 114 -17.02 0.25 -0.06
CA ARG A 114 -16.62 1.64 0.19
C ARG A 114 -15.15 1.73 0.57
N VAL A 115 -14.44 2.66 -0.07
CA VAL A 115 -13.05 3.01 0.24
C VAL A 115 -12.95 4.50 0.52
N GLU A 116 -12.32 4.87 1.63
CA GLU A 116 -12.13 6.27 1.99
C GLU A 116 -10.76 6.54 2.62
N VAL A 117 -10.36 7.82 2.58
CA VAL A 117 -9.10 8.31 3.16
C VAL A 117 -9.37 9.00 4.50
N ARG A 118 -8.54 8.67 5.49
CA ARG A 118 -8.51 9.31 6.81
C ARG A 118 -7.09 9.78 7.13
N THR A 119 -6.84 11.08 6.98
CA THR A 119 -5.56 11.70 7.33
C THR A 119 -5.79 12.92 8.24
N GLY A 120 -4.70 13.61 8.58
CA GLY A 120 -4.76 14.92 9.23
C GLY A 120 -5.51 15.97 8.41
N ASP A 121 -5.55 15.80 7.08
CA ASP A 121 -6.14 16.76 6.15
C ASP A 121 -7.64 16.47 5.90
N THR A 122 -8.17 15.32 6.34
CA THR A 122 -9.60 14.99 6.25
C THR A 122 -10.44 16.04 7.00
N PRO A 123 -11.39 16.74 6.36
CA PRO A 123 -12.21 17.78 7.00
C PRO A 123 -13.11 17.22 8.12
N PRO A 124 -13.40 17.97 9.19
CA PRO A 124 -14.23 17.50 10.31
C PRO A 124 -15.59 16.90 9.90
N ALA A 125 -16.26 17.47 8.90
CA ALA A 125 -17.52 16.96 8.38
C ALA A 125 -17.38 15.54 7.81
N GLN A 126 -16.33 15.30 7.00
CA GLN A 126 -16.04 13.98 6.45
C GLN A 126 -15.67 12.98 7.56
N ARG A 127 -14.95 13.41 8.61
CA ARG A 127 -14.67 12.56 9.79
C ARG A 127 -15.94 12.10 10.48
N GLN A 128 -16.92 13.00 10.62
CA GLN A 128 -18.21 12.67 11.24
C GLN A 128 -19.03 11.75 10.34
N GLN A 129 -18.98 11.94 9.02
CA GLN A 129 -19.62 11.04 8.07
C GLN A 129 -19.04 9.62 8.15
N GLN A 130 -17.71 9.50 8.19
CA GLN A 130 -17.01 8.22 8.37
C GLN A 130 -17.36 7.50 9.69
N LEU A 131 -17.70 8.26 10.73
CA LEU A 131 -18.19 7.66 11.99
C LEU A 131 -19.61 7.11 11.88
N LYS A 132 -20.46 7.71 11.03
CA LYS A 132 -21.85 7.29 10.82
C LYS A 132 -21.96 6.17 9.78
N HIS A 133 -21.14 6.26 8.73
CA HIS A 133 -21.10 5.35 7.60
C HIS A 133 -19.64 4.96 7.35
N PRO A 134 -19.10 4.01 8.13
CA PRO A 134 -17.70 3.61 8.00
C PRO A 134 -17.41 3.01 6.61
N PRO A 135 -16.23 3.27 6.03
CA PRO A 135 -15.79 2.57 4.82
C PRO A 135 -15.37 1.14 5.16
N HIS A 136 -15.43 0.22 4.20
CA HIS A 136 -14.89 -1.14 4.37
C HIS A 136 -13.37 -1.16 4.27
N ILE A 137 -12.80 -0.29 3.41
CA ILE A 137 -11.37 -0.09 3.25
C ILE A 137 -11.00 1.33 3.70
N LEU A 138 -10.14 1.43 4.72
CA LEU A 138 -9.66 2.69 5.26
C LEU A 138 -8.20 2.93 4.91
N VAL A 139 -7.93 3.96 4.10
CA VAL A 139 -6.58 4.42 3.77
C VAL A 139 -6.17 5.52 4.75
N THR A 140 -5.07 5.35 5.47
CA THR A 140 -4.68 6.25 6.58
C THR A 140 -3.16 6.42 6.69
N THR A 141 -2.71 7.31 7.58
CA THR A 141 -1.31 7.46 7.98
C THR A 141 -1.06 6.87 9.37
N PRO A 142 0.19 6.58 9.77
CA PRO A 142 0.50 6.11 11.12
C PRO A 142 -0.07 7.00 12.23
N GLU A 143 0.05 8.31 12.06
CA GLU A 143 -0.42 9.30 13.03
C GLU A 143 -1.95 9.32 13.12
N SER A 144 -2.64 9.18 11.98
CA SER A 144 -4.11 9.15 11.95
C SER A 144 -4.65 7.83 12.48
N LEU A 145 -3.98 6.71 12.21
CA LEU A 145 -4.29 5.42 12.82
C LEU A 145 -4.21 5.49 14.35
N PHE A 146 -3.16 6.10 14.89
CA PHE A 146 -3.03 6.32 16.33
C PHE A 146 -4.23 7.08 16.93
N LEU A 147 -4.70 8.13 16.26
CA LEU A 147 -5.89 8.85 16.71
C LEU A 147 -7.14 7.97 16.69
N LEU A 148 -7.32 7.16 15.64
CA LEU A 148 -8.46 6.25 15.49
C LEU A 148 -8.50 5.19 16.60
N VAL A 149 -7.37 4.53 16.90
CA VAL A 149 -7.28 3.51 17.96
C VAL A 149 -7.35 4.13 19.37
N THR A 150 -7.13 5.44 19.51
CA THR A 150 -7.15 6.13 20.80
C THR A 150 -8.51 6.69 21.17
N ALA A 151 -9.23 7.32 20.23
CA ALA A 151 -10.54 7.87 20.55
C ALA A 151 -11.62 6.77 20.62
N LYS A 152 -12.45 6.80 21.67
CA LYS A 152 -13.46 5.75 21.97
C LYS A 152 -14.36 5.45 20.78
N ARG A 153 -15.01 6.48 20.21
CA ARG A 153 -15.98 6.31 19.09
C ARG A 153 -15.33 5.77 17.82
N SER A 154 -14.14 6.24 17.45
CA SER A 154 -13.47 5.74 16.25
C SER A 154 -12.91 4.33 16.44
N ARG A 155 -12.53 3.98 17.67
CA ARG A 155 -12.03 2.65 18.00
C ARG A 155 -13.09 1.56 17.80
N GLU A 156 -14.36 1.88 18.10
CA GLU A 156 -15.50 0.97 17.88
C GLU A 156 -15.62 0.53 16.41
N LEU A 157 -15.26 1.40 15.45
CA LEU A 157 -15.26 1.09 14.02
C LEU A 157 -14.20 0.07 13.58
N LEU A 158 -13.17 -0.13 14.41
CA LEU A 158 -12.01 -0.96 14.07
C LEU A 158 -12.16 -2.41 14.55
N THR A 159 -13.24 -2.73 15.26
CA THR A 159 -13.46 -4.05 15.85
C THR A 159 -13.54 -5.16 14.81
N GLY A 160 -14.12 -4.88 13.64
CA GLY A 160 -14.23 -5.84 12.52
C GLY A 160 -13.00 -5.94 11.61
N VAL A 161 -11.93 -5.20 11.89
CA VAL A 161 -10.73 -5.20 11.04
C VAL A 161 -10.06 -6.57 11.08
N HIS A 162 -9.85 -7.16 9.91
CA HIS A 162 -9.17 -8.45 9.78
C HIS A 162 -7.90 -8.37 8.94
N THR A 163 -7.70 -7.29 8.16
CA THR A 163 -6.47 -7.09 7.38
C THR A 163 -5.87 -5.70 7.58
N LEU A 164 -4.58 -5.65 7.87
CA LEU A 164 -3.76 -4.46 7.90
C LEU A 164 -2.67 -4.55 6.84
N ILE A 165 -2.58 -3.54 5.97
CA ILE A 165 -1.50 -3.37 5.00
C ILE A 165 -0.63 -2.19 5.44
N VAL A 166 0.67 -2.39 5.56
CA VAL A 166 1.66 -1.35 5.86
C VAL A 166 2.56 -1.17 4.65
N ASP A 167 2.35 -0.10 3.90
CA ASP A 167 3.15 0.19 2.71
C ASP A 167 4.42 0.96 3.06
N GLU A 168 5.43 0.82 2.20
CA GLU A 168 6.74 1.44 2.35
C GLU A 168 7.29 1.30 3.78
N ILE A 169 7.14 0.09 4.35
CA ILE A 169 7.46 -0.19 5.76
C ILE A 169 8.91 0.15 6.12
N HIS A 170 9.79 0.15 5.13
CA HIS A 170 11.17 0.56 5.24
C HIS A 170 11.39 2.02 5.61
N ALA A 171 10.48 2.90 5.21
CA ALA A 171 10.55 4.31 5.56
C ALA A 171 10.17 4.54 7.03
N LEU A 172 9.56 3.54 7.69
CA LEU A 172 9.08 3.61 9.07
C LEU A 172 9.98 2.86 10.03
N ALA A 173 10.36 1.62 9.71
CA ALA A 173 11.10 0.72 10.58
C ALA A 173 12.32 1.35 11.30
N PRO A 174 13.18 2.17 10.66
CA PRO A 174 14.41 2.65 11.31
C PRO A 174 14.22 3.88 12.21
N ASN A 175 13.01 4.40 12.41
CA ASN A 175 12.81 5.68 13.10
C ASN A 175 11.69 5.67 14.17
N LYS A 176 11.60 6.76 14.92
CA LYS A 176 10.60 6.92 16.00
C LYS A 176 9.16 6.89 15.49
N ARG A 177 8.90 7.23 14.22
CA ARG A 177 7.56 7.07 13.62
C ARG A 177 7.21 5.59 13.47
N GLY A 178 8.17 4.74 13.11
CA GLY A 178 8.02 3.29 13.12
C GLY A 178 7.76 2.73 14.51
N ALA A 179 8.53 3.16 15.52
CA ALA A 179 8.28 2.75 16.91
C ALA A 179 6.86 3.10 17.38
N HIS A 180 6.39 4.31 17.03
CA HIS A 180 5.01 4.73 17.32
C HIS A 180 3.96 3.92 16.55
N LEU A 181 4.21 3.60 15.28
CA LEU A 181 3.34 2.72 14.50
C LEU A 181 3.25 1.34 15.16
N ALA A 182 4.37 0.71 15.53
CA ALA A 182 4.39 -0.61 16.15
C ALA A 182 3.48 -0.68 17.38
N LEU A 183 3.56 0.31 18.28
CA LEU A 183 2.65 0.40 19.43
C LEU A 183 1.18 0.58 19.02
N SER A 184 0.92 1.32 17.94
CA SER A 184 -0.44 1.49 17.42
C SER A 184 -0.99 0.19 16.81
N LEU A 185 -0.13 -0.65 16.22
CA LEU A 185 -0.53 -1.95 15.68
C LEU A 185 -0.91 -2.94 16.79
N GLU A 186 -0.16 -2.97 17.89
CA GLU A 186 -0.51 -3.81 19.05
C GLU A 186 -1.84 -3.37 19.69
N ARG A 187 -2.10 -2.06 19.70
CA ARG A 187 -3.39 -1.52 20.18
C ARG A 187 -4.54 -1.81 19.23
N LEU A 188 -4.29 -1.83 17.92
CA LEU A 188 -5.27 -2.25 16.93
C LEU A 188 -5.63 -3.72 17.13
N ASP A 189 -4.63 -4.59 17.25
CA ASP A 189 -4.80 -6.03 17.47
C ASP A 189 -5.59 -6.33 18.76
N ALA A 190 -5.36 -5.56 19.82
CA ALA A 190 -6.13 -5.66 21.07
C ALA A 190 -7.59 -5.20 20.97
N VAL A 191 -7.96 -4.46 19.92
CA VAL A 191 -9.32 -3.94 19.68
C VAL A 191 -10.10 -4.80 18.71
N THR A 192 -9.41 -5.47 17.78
CA THR A 192 -10.03 -6.33 16.78
C THR A 192 -10.62 -7.58 17.43
N SER A 193 -11.84 -7.94 17.05
CA SER A 193 -12.51 -9.18 17.49
C SER A 193 -12.12 -10.39 16.64
N ARG A 194 -11.51 -10.15 15.48
CA ARG A 194 -11.02 -11.15 14.53
C ARG A 194 -9.50 -11.16 14.54
N ARG A 195 -8.91 -12.27 14.10
CA ARG A 195 -7.46 -12.37 13.89
C ARG A 195 -7.03 -11.35 12.84
N LEU A 196 -6.11 -10.46 13.20
CA LEU A 196 -5.57 -9.44 12.30
C LEU A 196 -4.43 -10.00 11.46
N VAL A 197 -4.62 -10.10 10.14
CA VAL A 197 -3.56 -10.43 9.18
C VAL A 197 -2.79 -9.15 8.85
N ARG A 198 -1.46 -9.18 9.00
CA ARG A 198 -0.57 -8.04 8.73
C ARG A 198 0.24 -8.30 7.45
N ILE A 199 0.15 -7.39 6.49
CA ILE A 199 0.85 -7.44 5.20
C ILE A 199 1.78 -6.23 5.10
N GLY A 200 3.09 -6.45 5.04
CA GLY A 200 4.08 -5.40 4.82
C GLY A 200 4.47 -5.32 3.35
N LEU A 201 4.57 -4.11 2.81
CA LEU A 201 5.08 -3.87 1.45
C LEU A 201 6.37 -3.06 1.54
N SER A 202 7.39 -3.47 0.78
CA SER A 202 8.67 -2.79 0.76
C SER A 202 9.34 -2.87 -0.61
N ALA A 203 9.96 -1.76 -1.05
CA ALA A 203 10.73 -1.74 -2.29
C ALA A 203 12.16 -2.25 -2.14
N THR A 204 12.84 -1.96 -1.03
CA THR A 204 14.30 -2.13 -0.86
C THR A 204 14.68 -2.33 0.61
N GLN A 205 14.79 -3.56 1.12
CA GLN A 205 15.15 -3.77 2.53
C GLN A 205 16.02 -4.99 2.81
N ARG A 206 16.92 -4.83 3.78
CA ARG A 206 17.70 -5.90 4.43
C ARG A 206 18.02 -5.51 5.88
N PRO A 207 18.00 -6.46 6.83
CA PRO A 207 17.50 -7.84 6.72
C PRO A 207 15.97 -7.89 6.69
N LEU A 208 15.38 -8.73 5.82
CA LEU A 208 13.93 -8.83 5.67
C LEU A 208 13.27 -9.45 6.91
N GLU A 209 13.99 -10.32 7.61
CA GLU A 209 13.57 -10.98 8.84
C GLU A 209 13.31 -9.96 9.95
N THR A 210 14.19 -8.95 10.09
CA THR A 210 14.03 -7.88 11.08
C THR A 210 12.82 -7.00 10.75
N VAL A 211 12.59 -6.70 9.47
CA VAL A 211 11.40 -5.95 9.03
C VAL A 211 10.13 -6.75 9.27
N ALA A 212 10.16 -8.07 9.05
CA ALA A 212 9.06 -8.96 9.34
C ALA A 212 8.76 -8.99 10.85
N GLN A 213 9.78 -9.11 11.71
CA GLN A 213 9.63 -9.02 13.16
C GLN A 213 9.01 -7.68 13.59
N PHE A 214 9.46 -6.57 13.01
CA PHE A 214 8.87 -5.25 13.24
C PHE A 214 7.39 -5.19 12.86
N LEU A 215 7.00 -5.79 11.72
CA LEU A 215 5.60 -5.84 11.26
C LEU A 215 4.71 -6.67 12.21
N LEU A 216 5.19 -7.85 12.62
CA LEU A 216 4.41 -8.81 13.39
C LEU A 216 4.27 -8.41 14.85
N GLY A 217 5.30 -7.82 15.45
CA GLY A 217 5.30 -7.50 16.88
C GLY A 217 5.14 -8.74 17.77
N GLU A 218 4.92 -8.53 19.06
CA GLU A 218 4.80 -9.60 20.06
C GLU A 218 3.43 -10.30 20.05
N SER A 219 2.33 -9.57 19.80
CA SER A 219 0.98 -10.15 19.87
C SER A 219 0.70 -11.20 18.80
N ALA A 220 1.29 -11.05 17.60
CA ALA A 220 1.23 -12.09 16.56
C ALA A 220 1.90 -13.41 17.00
N HIS A 221 2.91 -13.34 17.88
CA HIS A 221 3.57 -14.52 18.46
C HIS A 221 2.75 -15.19 19.57
N ARG A 222 1.87 -14.45 20.28
CA ARG A 222 1.04 -14.99 21.38
C ARG A 222 -0.12 -15.89 20.95
N ALA A 223 -0.51 -15.88 19.67
CA ALA A 223 -1.51 -16.81 19.14
C ALA A 223 -1.13 -18.30 19.37
N LYS A 224 0.15 -18.59 19.68
CA LYS A 224 0.64 -19.91 20.14
C LYS A 224 0.01 -20.43 21.44
N ALA A 225 -0.53 -19.58 22.31
CA ALA A 225 -0.86 -19.99 23.69
C ALA A 225 -2.29 -20.52 23.89
N GLN A 226 -3.23 -20.30 22.96
CA GLN A 226 -4.64 -20.65 23.18
C GLN A 226 -5.18 -21.76 22.26
N GLN A 227 -4.55 -22.03 21.11
CA GLN A 227 -4.88 -23.20 20.27
C GLN A 227 -3.63 -23.67 19.53
N PRO A 228 -3.30 -24.98 19.51
CA PRO A 228 -2.30 -25.52 18.60
C PRO A 228 -2.93 -25.54 17.19
N SER A 229 -2.88 -24.42 16.48
CA SER A 229 -3.22 -24.41 15.06
C SER A 229 -2.14 -25.17 14.28
N LEU A 230 -2.56 -26.04 13.36
CA LEU A 230 -1.70 -26.80 12.43
C LEU A 230 -0.84 -25.92 11.49
N PHE A 231 -0.98 -24.60 11.59
CA PHE A 231 -0.22 -23.60 10.84
C PHE A 231 0.48 -22.67 11.83
N ASP A 232 1.80 -22.56 11.71
CA ASP A 232 2.63 -21.72 12.56
C ASP A 232 2.42 -20.24 12.21
N SER A 233 1.53 -19.58 12.95
CA SER A 233 1.23 -18.15 12.80
C SER A 233 2.38 -17.23 13.21
N SER A 234 3.49 -17.77 13.74
CA SER A 234 4.70 -17.00 14.07
C SER A 234 5.63 -16.76 12.88
N HIS A 235 5.36 -17.40 11.75
CA HIS A 235 6.12 -17.19 10.52
C HIS A 235 5.43 -16.18 9.60
N CYS A 236 6.11 -15.04 9.38
CA CYS A 236 5.82 -14.15 8.28
C CYS A 236 6.28 -14.81 6.97
N HIS A 237 5.38 -14.92 6.00
CA HIS A 237 5.76 -15.36 4.66
C HIS A 237 6.48 -14.21 3.94
N ILE A 238 7.79 -14.33 3.77
CA ILE A 238 8.62 -13.33 3.10
C ILE A 238 8.67 -13.67 1.62
N VAL A 239 8.17 -12.77 0.78
CA VAL A 239 8.30 -12.81 -0.68
C VAL A 239 9.40 -11.83 -1.07
N ASP A 240 10.54 -12.32 -1.53
CA ASP A 240 11.64 -11.49 -2.04
C ASP A 240 11.88 -11.80 -3.52
N ILE A 241 11.53 -10.85 -4.40
CA ILE A 241 11.68 -10.99 -5.86
C ILE A 241 12.89 -10.18 -6.37
N GLY A 242 13.76 -9.75 -5.46
CA GLY A 242 15.02 -9.11 -5.79
C GLY A 242 14.87 -7.70 -6.39
N HIS A 243 15.98 -6.96 -6.41
CA HIS A 243 15.98 -5.53 -6.76
C HIS A 243 16.59 -5.21 -8.13
N ARG A 244 17.00 -6.22 -8.91
CA ARG A 244 17.79 -5.98 -10.11
C ARG A 244 16.90 -5.80 -11.33
N ARG A 245 16.37 -4.59 -11.50
CA ARG A 245 16.17 -4.07 -12.86
C ARG A 245 17.56 -3.76 -13.43
N GLN A 246 17.79 -4.11 -14.69
CA GLN A 246 18.97 -3.66 -15.41
C GLN A 246 18.82 -2.15 -15.61
N LEU A 247 19.66 -1.37 -14.94
CA LEU A 247 19.68 0.08 -15.07
C LEU A 247 20.64 0.44 -16.20
N ASP A 248 20.14 1.16 -17.21
CA ASP A 248 20.98 1.86 -18.18
C ASP A 248 21.41 3.18 -17.55
N LEU A 249 22.55 3.16 -16.87
CA LEU A 249 23.05 4.28 -16.08
C LEU A 249 24.11 5.04 -16.87
N GLN A 250 23.89 6.34 -17.00
CA GLN A 250 24.88 7.27 -17.54
C GLN A 250 25.10 8.41 -16.55
N VAL A 251 26.38 8.74 -16.32
CA VAL A 251 26.77 9.94 -15.59
C VAL A 251 27.28 10.94 -16.61
N GLU A 252 26.58 12.06 -16.74
CA GLU A 252 26.99 13.15 -17.61
C GLU A 252 27.46 14.33 -16.77
N VAL A 253 28.55 14.95 -17.22
CA VAL A 253 29.18 16.09 -16.54
C VAL A 253 29.25 17.24 -17.55
N PRO A 254 28.92 18.48 -17.13
CA PRO A 254 29.12 19.69 -17.93
C PRO A 254 30.55 19.82 -18.45
N LYS A 255 30.74 20.53 -19.56
CA LYS A 255 32.07 20.74 -20.15
C LYS A 255 32.97 21.64 -19.31
N ASP A 256 32.36 22.58 -18.59
CA ASP A 256 33.07 23.55 -17.75
C ASP A 256 33.64 22.88 -16.49
N GLU A 257 34.73 23.44 -15.96
CA GLU A 257 35.39 22.94 -14.75
C GLU A 257 34.45 23.04 -13.52
N LEU A 258 34.30 21.93 -12.81
CA LEU A 258 33.43 21.86 -11.64
C LEU A 258 34.06 22.59 -10.45
N GLY A 259 33.37 23.62 -9.96
CA GLY A 259 33.70 24.34 -8.73
C GLY A 259 32.75 24.00 -7.57
N ALA A 260 33.03 24.58 -6.39
CA ALA A 260 32.15 24.46 -5.22
C ALA A 260 30.76 25.08 -5.44
N ILE A 261 30.64 25.99 -6.40
CA ILE A 261 29.39 26.64 -6.80
C ILE A 261 29.27 26.52 -8.32
N ALA A 262 28.20 25.89 -8.79
CA ALA A 262 27.89 25.83 -10.22
C ALA A 262 27.51 27.22 -10.74
N THR A 263 28.20 27.66 -11.79
CA THR A 263 27.93 28.93 -12.48
C THR A 263 26.60 28.87 -13.23
N ASN A 264 26.08 30.03 -13.64
CA ASN A 264 24.86 30.08 -14.46
C ASN A 264 25.05 29.36 -15.82
N ALA A 265 26.26 29.39 -16.39
CA ALA A 265 26.58 28.67 -17.62
C ALA A 265 26.46 27.16 -17.43
N ILE A 266 27.04 26.61 -16.36
CA ILE A 266 26.90 25.21 -15.98
C ILE A 266 25.43 24.82 -15.80
N TRP A 267 24.63 25.65 -15.11
CA TRP A 267 23.20 25.37 -14.95
C TRP A 267 22.44 25.38 -16.29
N SER A 268 22.76 26.33 -17.18
CA SER A 268 22.16 26.38 -18.52
C SER A 268 22.46 25.11 -19.31
N GLU A 269 23.73 24.67 -19.32
CA GLU A 269 24.14 23.44 -19.99
C GLU A 269 23.40 22.21 -19.44
N ILE A 270 23.25 22.13 -18.10
CA ILE A 270 22.48 21.05 -17.46
C ILE A 270 21.01 21.08 -17.92
N TYR A 271 20.37 22.26 -17.96
CA TYR A 271 18.98 22.35 -18.40
C TYR A 271 18.80 22.01 -19.87
N ASP A 272 19.66 22.53 -20.75
CA ASP A 272 19.66 22.20 -22.18
C ASP A 272 19.83 20.69 -22.39
N ARG A 273 20.70 20.06 -21.59
CA ARG A 273 20.91 18.62 -21.65
C ARG A 273 19.72 17.82 -21.13
N ILE A 274 19.11 18.23 -20.03
CA ILE A 274 17.87 17.61 -19.53
C ILE A 274 16.76 17.73 -20.57
N ALA A 275 16.57 18.90 -21.19
CA ALA A 275 15.58 19.11 -22.23
C ALA A 275 15.85 18.23 -23.46
N TYR A 276 17.11 18.15 -23.89
CA TYR A 276 17.54 17.28 -24.99
C TYR A 276 17.24 15.80 -24.71
N ILE A 277 17.55 15.32 -23.50
CA ILE A 277 17.25 13.94 -23.09
C ILE A 277 15.75 13.74 -22.97
N ALA A 278 14.99 14.73 -22.47
CA ALA A 278 13.57 14.60 -22.27
C ALA A 278 12.76 14.58 -23.57
N ALA A 279 13.17 15.36 -24.59
CA ALA A 279 12.44 15.53 -25.85
C ALA A 279 12.05 14.23 -26.59
N PRO A 280 12.92 13.21 -26.73
CA PRO A 280 12.55 11.95 -27.37
C PRO A 280 11.72 11.01 -26.47
N HIS A 281 11.57 11.30 -25.18
CA HIS A 281 10.88 10.42 -24.23
C HIS A 281 9.44 10.89 -23.98
N ARG A 282 8.50 9.94 -23.88
CA ARG A 282 7.08 10.25 -23.58
C ARG A 282 6.89 10.96 -22.24
N SER A 283 7.69 10.59 -21.24
CA SER A 283 7.62 11.17 -19.90
C SER A 283 8.99 11.07 -19.23
N THR A 284 9.41 12.16 -18.60
CA THR A 284 10.71 12.28 -17.93
C THR A 284 10.50 12.76 -16.51
N LEU A 285 11.11 12.06 -15.53
CA LEU A 285 11.05 12.43 -14.12
C LEU A 285 12.41 12.96 -13.68
N VAL A 286 12.48 14.24 -13.31
CA VAL A 286 13.72 14.90 -12.86
C VAL A 286 13.70 15.02 -11.34
N PHE A 287 14.60 14.30 -10.67
CA PHE A 287 14.76 14.40 -9.22
C PHE A 287 15.73 15.53 -8.85
N VAL A 288 15.33 16.36 -7.89
CA VAL A 288 16.15 17.45 -7.34
C VAL A 288 16.09 17.45 -5.82
N ASN A 289 17.11 18.03 -5.19
CA ASN A 289 17.28 17.95 -3.74
C ASN A 289 16.43 18.94 -2.94
N THR A 290 15.91 20.00 -3.56
CA THR A 290 15.16 21.04 -2.85
C THR A 290 13.94 21.51 -3.64
N ARG A 291 12.92 21.99 -2.94
CA ARG A 291 11.72 22.60 -3.56
C ARG A 291 12.08 23.76 -4.46
N ARG A 292 13.00 24.63 -4.03
CA ARG A 292 13.47 25.77 -4.84
C ARG A 292 14.11 25.32 -6.16
N MET A 293 14.86 24.21 -6.16
CA MET A 293 15.41 23.65 -7.39
C MET A 293 14.31 23.07 -8.28
N ALA A 294 13.26 22.49 -7.71
CA ALA A 294 12.14 21.95 -8.50
C ALA A 294 11.43 23.08 -9.27
N GLU A 295 11.10 24.17 -8.57
CA GLU A 295 10.52 25.38 -9.20
C GLU A 295 11.44 25.94 -10.30
N ARG A 296 12.75 26.01 -10.02
CA ARG A 296 13.72 26.55 -10.97
C ARG A 296 13.87 25.66 -12.22
N VAL A 297 13.94 24.34 -12.03
CA VAL A 297 14.01 23.38 -13.14
C VAL A 297 12.73 23.42 -13.97
N ALA A 298 11.55 23.44 -13.33
CA ALA A 298 10.28 23.55 -14.03
C ALA A 298 10.22 24.82 -14.88
N HIS A 299 10.57 25.98 -14.30
CA HIS A 299 10.58 27.25 -15.03
C HIS A 299 11.52 27.29 -16.25
N HIS A 300 12.64 26.55 -16.21
CA HIS A 300 13.60 26.52 -17.32
C HIS A 300 13.31 25.43 -18.36
N LEU A 301 12.45 24.45 -18.04
CA LEU A 301 12.10 23.35 -18.94
C LEU A 301 10.68 23.47 -19.54
N GLU A 302 9.88 24.43 -19.06
CA GLU A 302 8.62 24.89 -19.70
C GLU A 302 8.89 25.68 -20.99
#